data_AF-A0A367XF35-F1
#
_entry.id   AF-A0A367XF35-F1
#
_cell.length_a   1.000
_cell.length_b   1.000
_cell.length_c   1.000
_cell.angle_alpha   90.00
_cell.angle_beta   90.00
_cell.angle_gamma   90.00
#
_symmetry.space_group_name_H-M   'P 1'
#
loop_
_entity.id
_entity.type
_entity.pdbx_description
1 polymer ?
#
loop_
_entity_poly.entity_id
_entity_poly.type
_entity_poly.pdbx_seq_one_letter_code
_entity_poly.pdbx_strand_id
1 'polypeptide(L)' 'MAAVLAIYGREDILKYVQGNIETDADRHEIEQLVQSDPMAAKTVIDIEKGHVNDTKMVDFLQYRRVQRLKRLAKSVGLLH' A
#
# COMPACT_ATOMS: atom_id res chain seq x y z
N MET A 1 13.06 15.42 -17.15
CA MET A 1 11.64 15.25 -17.51
C MET A 1 10.87 15.28 -16.20
N ALA A 2 9.85 16.15 -16.12
CA ALA A 2 9.25 16.59 -14.85
C ALA A 2 8.62 15.42 -14.07
N ALA A 3 9.10 15.21 -12.85
CA ALA A 3 8.48 14.34 -11.87
C ALA A 3 7.14 14.97 -11.48
N VAL A 4 6.05 14.47 -12.09
CA VAL A 4 4.71 14.72 -11.59
C VAL A 4 4.62 13.90 -10.30
N LEU A 5 5.05 14.50 -9.19
CA LEU A 5 4.73 14.09 -7.83
C LEU A 5 3.21 14.28 -7.67
N ALA A 6 2.42 13.42 -8.31
CA ALA A 6 1.09 13.14 -7.83
C ALA A 6 1.28 12.71 -6.38
N ILE A 7 0.65 13.44 -5.47
CA ILE A 7 0.64 13.12 -4.04
C ILE A 7 -0.05 11.77 -3.93
N TYR A 8 0.72 10.69 -4.02
CA TYR A 8 0.21 9.35 -3.91
C TYR A 8 -0.41 9.21 -2.53
N GLY A 9 -1.73 9.09 -2.50
CA GLY A 9 -2.53 9.17 -1.29
C GLY A 9 -2.98 7.80 -0.81
N ARG A 10 -3.94 7.81 0.12
CA ARG A 10 -4.65 6.60 0.57
C ARG A 10 -5.32 5.84 -0.58
N GLU A 11 -5.81 6.55 -1.58
CA GLU A 11 -6.52 5.96 -2.72
C GLU A 11 -5.61 5.12 -3.61
N ASP A 12 -4.36 5.52 -3.80
CA ASP A 12 -3.42 4.78 -4.65
C ASP A 12 -2.95 3.50 -3.96
N ILE A 13 -2.71 3.57 -2.65
CA ILE A 13 -2.45 2.38 -1.82
C ILE A 13 -3.65 1.42 -1.87
N LEU A 14 -4.88 1.94 -1.87
CA LEU A 14 -6.07 1.10 -2.03
C LEU A 14 -6.16 0.46 -3.42
N LYS A 15 -5.90 1.22 -4.49
CA LYS A 15 -5.83 0.69 -5.86
C LYS A 15 -4.78 -0.42 -5.97
N TYR A 16 -3.60 -0.24 -5.35
CA TYR A 16 -2.59 -1.28 -5.24
C TYR A 16 -3.14 -2.55 -4.62
N VAL A 17 -3.76 -2.42 -3.45
CA VAL A 17 -4.27 -3.56 -2.70
C VAL A 17 -5.35 -4.29 -3.51
N GLN A 18 -6.30 -3.54 -4.09
CA GLN A 18 -7.36 -4.07 -4.95
C GLN A 18 -6.84 -4.69 -6.25
N GLY A 19 -5.64 -4.30 -6.70
CA GLY A 19 -5.06 -4.76 -7.96
C GLY A 19 -5.49 -3.94 -9.17
N ASN A 20 -6.07 -2.77 -8.93
CA ASN A 20 -6.46 -1.81 -9.96
C ASN A 20 -5.30 -0.84 -10.23
N ILE A 21 -4.12 -1.40 -10.49
CA ILE A 21 -2.94 -0.64 -10.94
C ILE A 21 -2.77 -0.85 -12.43
N GLU A 22 -2.50 0.24 -13.14
CA GLU A 22 -2.40 0.24 -14.60
C GLU A 22 -1.02 -0.23 -15.08
N THR A 23 0.06 0.10 -14.36
CA THR A 23 1.43 -0.24 -14.78
C THR A 23 2.36 -0.75 -13.66
N ASP A 24 3.41 -1.46 -14.04
CA ASP A 24 4.48 -1.86 -13.10
C ASP A 24 5.26 -0.67 -12.52
N ALA A 25 5.25 0.49 -13.21
CA ALA A 25 5.88 1.71 -12.72
C ALA A 25 5.10 2.28 -11.52
N ASP A 26 3.79 2.41 -11.63
CA ASP A 26 2.92 2.89 -10.53
C ASP A 26 3.03 1.98 -9.30
N ARG A 27 3.13 0.67 -9.54
CA ARG A 27 3.36 -0.31 -8.48
C ARG A 27 4.66 -0.03 -7.73
N HIS A 28 5.73 0.25 -8.44
CA HIS A 28 7.03 0.53 -7.84
C HIS A 28 7.01 1.85 -7.06
N GLU A 29 6.34 2.87 -7.58
CA GLU A 29 6.20 4.17 -6.92
C GLU A 29 5.44 4.05 -5.59
N ILE A 30 4.37 3.25 -5.53
CA ILE A 30 3.64 2.99 -4.29
C ILE A 30 4.49 2.20 -3.28
N GLU A 31 5.28 1.23 -3.75
CA GLU A 31 6.22 0.49 -2.90
C GLU A 31 7.28 1.43 -2.30
N GLN A 32 7.82 2.37 -3.08
CA GLN A 32 8.75 3.39 -2.60
C GLN A 32 8.09 4.38 -1.63
N LEU A 33 6.85 4.80 -1.89
CA LEU A 33 6.11 5.69 -0.99
C LEU A 33 5.96 5.04 0.39
N VAL A 34 5.54 3.78 0.46
CA VAL A 34 5.36 3.06 1.72
C VAL A 34 6.67 2.88 2.50
N GLN A 35 7.82 2.93 1.81
CA GLN A 35 9.15 2.86 2.42
C GLN A 35 9.72 4.22 2.83
N SER A 36 9.19 5.33 2.29
CA SER A 36 9.73 6.67 2.54
C SER A 36 8.81 7.52 3.41
N ASP A 37 7.50 7.27 3.38
CA ASP A 37 6.49 8.05 4.09
C ASP A 37 5.85 7.22 5.23
N PRO A 38 6.07 7.62 6.51
CA PRO A 38 5.41 7.02 7.66
C PRO A 38 3.87 7.06 7.59
N MET A 39 3.29 8.09 6.95
CA MET A 39 1.85 8.25 6.82
C MET A 39 1.25 7.24 5.82
N ALA A 40 1.99 6.94 4.74
CA ALA A 40 1.67 5.85 3.83
C ALA A 40 1.75 4.48 4.53
N ALA A 41 2.82 4.26 5.31
CA ALA A 41 2.96 3.03 6.12
C ALA A 41 1.81 2.84 7.12
N LYS A 42 1.38 3.93 7.80
CA LYS A 42 0.22 3.91 8.70
C LYS A 42 -1.08 3.58 7.94
N THR A 43 -1.25 4.12 6.74
CA THR A 43 -2.42 3.84 5.90
C THR A 43 -2.52 2.36 5.55
N VAL A 44 -1.39 1.69 5.29
CA VAL A 44 -1.36 0.22 5.07
C VAL A 44 -1.89 -0.56 6.28
N ILE A 45 -1.56 -0.12 7.50
CA ILE A 45 -2.09 -0.72 8.74
C ILE A 45 -3.59 -0.47 8.86
N ASP A 46 -4.05 0.74 8.56
CA ASP A 46 -5.48 1.06 8.64
C ASP A 46 -6.30 0.26 7.63
N ILE A 47 -5.74 0.03 6.42
CA ILE A 47 -6.32 -0.88 5.42
C ILE A 47 -6.36 -2.32 5.93
N GLU A 48 -5.27 -2.83 6.51
CA GLU A 48 -5.23 -4.17 7.12
C GLU A 48 -6.31 -4.35 8.19
N LYS A 49 -6.44 -3.38 9.11
CA LYS A 49 -7.46 -3.40 10.18
C LYS A 49 -8.88 -3.35 9.62
N GLY A 50 -9.11 -2.53 8.59
CA GLY A 50 -10.39 -2.49 7.88
C GLY A 50 -10.71 -3.84 7.22
N HIS A 51 -9.70 -4.50 6.64
CA HIS A 51 -9.83 -5.80 6.00
C HIS A 51 -10.14 -6.94 6.99
N VAL A 52 -9.65 -6.85 8.23
CA VAL A 52 -9.95 -7.82 9.30
C VAL A 52 -11.40 -7.72 9.79
N ASN A 53 -12.02 -6.53 9.70
CA ASN A 53 -13.38 -6.30 10.16
C ASN A 53 -14.45 -6.65 9.11
N ASP A 54 -14.10 -6.67 7.82
CA ASP A 54 -15.04 -7.00 6.75
C ASP A 54 -15.02 -8.52 6.49
N THR A 55 -15.88 -9.26 7.19
CA THR A 55 -15.94 -10.74 7.18
C THR A 55 -16.43 -11.32 5.84
N LYS A 56 -16.64 -10.48 4.82
CA LYS A 56 -17.13 -10.87 3.50
C LYS A 56 -15.95 -11.04 2.55
N MET A 57 -15.55 -12.30 2.39
CA MET A 57 -14.55 -12.76 1.41
C MET A 57 -13.26 -11.94 1.40
N VAL A 58 -12.35 -12.28 2.32
CA VAL A 58 -10.95 -11.88 2.21
C VAL A 58 -10.43 -12.36 0.85
N ASP A 59 -10.27 -11.43 -0.07
CA ASP A 59 -9.56 -11.68 -1.31
C ASP A 59 -8.09 -11.92 -0.92
N PHE A 60 -7.70 -13.19 -0.90
CA PHE A 60 -6.37 -13.64 -0.50
C PHE A 60 -5.26 -12.88 -1.23
N LEU A 61 -5.53 -12.41 -2.46
CA LEU A 61 -4.59 -11.61 -3.24
C LEU A 61 -4.44 -10.20 -2.67
N GLN A 62 -5.54 -9.57 -2.25
CA GLN A 62 -5.52 -8.27 -1.57
C GLN A 62 -4.76 -8.36 -0.25
N TYR A 63 -5.05 -9.39 0.56
CA TYR A 63 -4.31 -9.63 1.80
C TYR A 63 -2.80 -9.80 1.55
N ARG A 64 -2.42 -10.59 0.54
CA ARG A 64 -1.01 -10.79 0.18
C ARG A 64 -0.32 -9.49 -0.23
N ARG A 65 -1.02 -8.61 -0.94
CA ARG A 65 -0.52 -7.28 -1.33
C ARG A 65 -0.35 -6.35 -0.13
N VAL A 66 -1.32 -6.31 0.80
CA VAL A 66 -1.19 -5.58 2.07
C VAL A 66 0.01 -6.07 2.87
N GLN A 67 0.17 -7.39 3.01
CA GLN A 67 1.31 -7.98 3.72
C GLN A 67 2.66 -7.62 3.07
N ARG A 68 2.71 -7.51 1.73
CA ARG A 68 3.91 -7.05 1.02
C ARG A 68 4.26 -5.62 1.39
N LEU A 69 3.31 -4.69 1.32
CA LEU A 69 3.53 -3.29 1.70
C LEU A 69 3.95 -3.16 3.17
N LYS A 70 3.32 -3.92 4.07
CA LYS A 70 3.69 -3.96 5.49
C LYS A 70 5.12 -4.43 5.72
N ARG A 71 5.58 -5.45 5.00
CA ARG A 71 6.98 -5.92 5.06
C ARG A 71 7.96 -4.85 4.58
N LEU A 72 7.62 -4.14 3.52
CA LEU A 72 8.46 -3.05 3.01
C LEU A 72 8.59 -1.94 4.06
N ALA A 73 7.49 -1.49 4.65
CA ALA A 73 7.54 -0.47 5.70
C ALA A 73 8.25 -0.96 6.98
N LYS A 74 8.13 -2.23 7.35
CA LYS A 74 8.91 -2.82 8.46
C LYS A 74 10.41 -2.86 8.15
N SER A 75 10.80 -3.13 6.90
CA SER A 75 12.21 -3.25 6.51
C SER A 75 12.99 -1.94 6.66
N VAL A 76 12.30 -0.80 6.58
CA VAL A 76 12.88 0.54 6.76
C VAL A 76 12.63 1.11 8.16
N GLY A 77 12.03 0.34 9.07
CA GLY A 77 11.75 0.77 10.44
C GLY A 77 10.60 1.77 10.59
N LEU A 78 9.77 1.96 9.56
CA LEU A 78 8.58 2.82 9.64
C LEU A 78 7.43 2.17 10.40
N LEU A 79 7.42 0.84 10.46
CA LEU A 79 6.48 0.06 11.26
C LEU A 79 7.26 -0.85 12.22
N HIS A 80 6.87 -0.81 13.49
CA HIS A 80 7.35 -1.74 14.52
C HIS A 80 6.31 -2.85 14.70
#